data_AF-A0A7D5RGQ9-F1
#
_entry.id   AF-A0A7D5RGQ9-F1
#
_cell.length_a   1.000
_cell.length_b   1.000
_cell.length_c   1.000
_cell.angle_alpha   90.00
_cell.angle_beta   90.00
_cell.angle_gamma   90.00
#
_symmetry.space_group_name_H-M   'P 1'
#
loop_
_entity.id
_entity.type
_entity.pdbx_description
1 polymer ?
#
loop_
_entity_poly.entity_id
_entity_poly.type
_entity_poly.pdbx_seq_one_letter_code
_entity_poly.pdbx_strand_id
1 'polypeptide(L)'
;MSRTDLVSATLQIMKAIQNGEAYTLNKISKKTELNFRTVQKALNLIEACQKQLESKKINITHLGHATHIQMKSKSGITSMPMHIQKMLIRTSYYPTPDRNEEILVYLLQNGATKNTSAIQMNSSPILDELVTAEHVIKKGKKYYLSDMGAITAKGAMSLYPELI
;
A
#
# COMPACT_ATOMS: atom_id res chain seq x y z
N MET A 1 -19.99 -11.94 -42.86
CA MET A 1 -19.37 -11.51 -41.58
C MET A 1 -20.17 -12.15 -40.44
N SER A 2 -19.55 -12.99 -39.61
CA SER A 2 -20.24 -13.54 -38.45
C SER A 2 -20.40 -12.44 -37.39
N ARG A 3 -21.53 -12.46 -36.69
CA ARG A 3 -21.83 -11.50 -35.64
C ARG A 3 -21.04 -11.89 -34.39
N THR A 4 -20.01 -11.13 -34.05
CA THR A 4 -19.30 -11.31 -32.77
C THR A 4 -20.26 -11.07 -31.62
N ASP A 5 -20.40 -12.05 -30.72
CA ASP A 5 -21.20 -11.89 -29.52
C ASP A 5 -20.52 -10.96 -28.50
N LEU A 6 -21.30 -10.46 -27.54
CA LEU A 6 -20.82 -9.47 -26.57
C LEU A 6 -19.75 -10.04 -25.63
N VAL A 7 -19.78 -11.34 -25.32
CA VAL A 7 -18.80 -12.00 -24.44
C VAL A 7 -17.45 -12.04 -25.14
N SER A 8 -17.42 -12.53 -26.37
CA SER A 8 -16.21 -12.55 -27.21
C SER A 8 -15.64 -11.15 -27.42
N ALA A 9 -16.50 -10.16 -27.70
CA ALA A 9 -16.07 -8.76 -27.84
C ALA A 9 -15.45 -8.20 -26.56
N THR A 10 -16.05 -8.48 -25.40
CA THR A 10 -15.55 -8.03 -24.10
C THR A 10 -14.16 -8.63 -23.81
N LEU A 11 -13.99 -9.92 -24.05
CA LEU A 11 -12.70 -10.60 -23.85
C LEU A 11 -11.61 -10.06 -24.78
N GLN A 12 -11.93 -9.81 -26.06
CA GLN A 12 -10.99 -9.22 -27.01
C GLN A 12 -10.55 -7.81 -26.60
N ILE A 13 -11.49 -6.98 -26.15
CA ILE A 13 -11.19 -5.62 -25.66
C ILE A 13 -10.29 -5.68 -24.42
N MET A 14 -10.61 -6.53 -23.44
CA MET A 14 -9.79 -6.70 -22.24
C MET A 14 -8.36 -7.15 -22.56
N LYS A 15 -8.19 -8.09 -23.51
CA LYS A 15 -6.87 -8.49 -24.02
C LYS A 15 -6.14 -7.36 -24.73
N ALA A 16 -6.85 -6.54 -25.51
CA ALA A 16 -6.24 -5.45 -26.27
C ALA A 16 -5.67 -4.33 -25.38
N ILE A 17 -6.28 -4.10 -24.21
CA ILE A 17 -5.87 -3.05 -23.25
C ILE A 17 -5.00 -3.58 -22.08
N GLN A 18 -4.69 -4.88 -22.06
CA GLN A 18 -3.99 -5.51 -20.92
C GLN A 18 -2.60 -4.94 -20.61
N ASN A 19 -1.98 -4.23 -21.57
CA ASN A 19 -0.67 -3.62 -21.42
C ASN A 19 -0.67 -2.28 -20.65
N GLY A 20 -1.85 -1.77 -20.27
CA GLY A 20 -1.97 -0.56 -19.46
C GLY A 20 -1.75 0.76 -20.21
N GLU A 21 -1.62 0.74 -21.53
CA GLU A 21 -1.52 1.96 -22.32
C GLU A 21 -2.88 2.68 -22.40
N ALA A 22 -2.85 4.00 -22.62
CA ALA A 22 -4.05 4.77 -22.89
C ALA A 22 -4.58 4.50 -24.32
N TYR A 23 -5.89 4.26 -24.41
CA TYR A 23 -6.59 4.02 -25.68
C TYR A 23 -7.82 4.92 -25.82
N THR A 24 -8.07 5.38 -27.05
CA THR A 24 -9.38 5.93 -27.44
C THR A 24 -10.26 4.81 -28.00
N LEU A 25 -11.58 5.01 -28.02
CA LEU A 25 -12.54 4.06 -28.60
C LEU A 25 -12.17 3.68 -30.04
N ASN A 26 -11.76 4.66 -30.85
CA ASN A 26 -11.33 4.45 -32.22
C ASN A 26 -10.08 3.57 -32.32
N LYS A 27 -9.11 3.75 -31.40
CA LYS A 27 -7.89 2.94 -31.34
C LYS A 27 -8.22 1.50 -30.92
N ILE A 28 -9.15 1.30 -29.99
CA ILE A 28 -9.63 -0.04 -29.59
C ILE A 28 -10.37 -0.72 -30.74
N SER A 29 -11.29 0.00 -31.40
CA SER A 29 -12.05 -0.52 -32.55
C SER A 29 -11.13 -0.97 -33.68
N LYS A 30 -10.10 -0.19 -34.02
CA LYS A 30 -9.08 -0.58 -35.01
C LYS A 30 -8.26 -1.79 -34.55
N LYS A 31 -7.80 -1.80 -33.29
CA LYS A 31 -6.94 -2.86 -32.75
C LYS A 31 -7.66 -4.20 -32.59
N THR A 32 -8.97 -4.18 -32.34
CA THR A 32 -9.80 -5.38 -32.13
C THR A 32 -10.60 -5.78 -33.37
N GLU A 33 -10.56 -4.96 -34.43
CA GLU A 33 -11.41 -5.11 -35.63
C GLU A 33 -12.92 -5.16 -35.31
N LEU A 34 -13.32 -4.64 -34.15
CA LEU A 34 -14.72 -4.59 -33.71
C LEU A 34 -15.37 -3.29 -34.14
N ASN A 35 -16.66 -3.35 -34.46
CA ASN A 35 -17.48 -2.15 -34.69
C ASN A 35 -17.49 -1.24 -33.46
N PHE A 36 -17.38 0.07 -33.67
CA PHE A 36 -17.40 1.10 -32.65
C PHE A 36 -18.55 0.94 -31.62
N ARG A 37 -19.77 0.64 -32.08
CA ARG A 37 -20.94 0.44 -31.22
C ARG A 37 -20.79 -0.77 -30.30
N THR A 38 -20.13 -1.83 -30.78
CA THR A 38 -19.84 -3.03 -29.98
C THR A 38 -18.81 -2.72 -28.91
N VAL A 39 -17.75 -1.99 -29.28
CA VAL A 39 -16.71 -1.54 -28.34
C VAL A 39 -17.31 -0.67 -27.23
N GLN A 40 -18.13 0.32 -27.60
CA GLN A 40 -18.81 1.17 -26.62
C GLN A 40 -19.68 0.37 -25.66
N LYS A 41 -20.50 -0.56 -26.17
CA LYS A 41 -21.37 -1.39 -25.32
C LYS A 41 -20.58 -2.26 -24.35
N ALA A 42 -19.50 -2.87 -24.81
CA ALA A 42 -18.66 -3.70 -23.97
C ALA A 42 -17.96 -2.87 -22.87
N LEU A 43 -17.44 -1.70 -23.21
CA LEU A 43 -16.81 -0.81 -22.23
C LEU A 43 -17.81 -0.26 -21.20
N ASN A 44 -19.02 0.11 -21.61
CA ASN A 44 -20.07 0.51 -20.67
C ASN A 44 -20.42 -0.62 -19.69
N LEU A 45 -20.46 -1.87 -20.18
CA LEU A 45 -20.69 -3.03 -19.32
C LEU A 45 -19.51 -3.25 -18.35
N ILE A 46 -18.27 -3.15 -18.84
CA ILE A 46 -17.07 -3.24 -18.00
C ILE A 46 -17.09 -2.17 -16.91
N GLU A 47 -17.37 -0.92 -17.25
CA GLU A 47 -17.45 0.19 -16.31
C GLU A 47 -18.53 -0.03 -15.25
N ALA A 48 -19.73 -0.47 -15.66
CA ALA A 48 -20.81 -0.79 -14.73
C ALA A 48 -20.40 -1.92 -13.77
N CYS A 49 -19.78 -2.99 -14.29
CA CYS A 49 -19.26 -4.08 -13.46
C CYS A 49 -18.16 -3.60 -12.50
N GLN A 50 -17.24 -2.74 -12.95
CA GLN A 50 -16.18 -2.18 -12.10
C GLN A 50 -16.76 -1.36 -10.95
N LYS A 51 -17.76 -0.52 -11.20
CA LYS A 51 -18.46 0.24 -10.15
C LYS A 51 -19.10 -0.68 -9.10
N GLN A 52 -19.72 -1.78 -9.52
CA GLN A 52 -20.31 -2.76 -8.60
C GLN A 52 -19.26 -3.59 -7.83
N LEU A 53 -18.05 -3.73 -8.38
CA LEU A 53 -16.95 -4.55 -7.85
C LEU A 53 -15.80 -3.74 -7.28
N GLU A 54 -15.99 -2.46 -6.96
CA GLU A 54 -14.92 -1.56 -6.52
C GLU A 54 -14.17 -2.10 -5.28
N SER A 55 -14.91 -2.58 -4.28
CA SER A 55 -14.38 -3.20 -3.05
C SER A 55 -14.66 -4.70 -2.94
N LYS A 56 -15.28 -5.30 -3.95
CA LYS A 56 -15.75 -6.69 -3.95
C LYS A 56 -15.14 -7.49 -5.10
N LYS A 57 -15.08 -8.81 -4.96
CA LYS A 57 -14.76 -9.76 -6.01
C LYS A 57 -15.88 -10.80 -6.09
N ILE A 58 -16.20 -11.24 -7.30
CA ILE A 58 -17.08 -12.38 -7.50
C ILE A 58 -16.24 -13.64 -7.31
N ASN A 59 -16.68 -14.51 -6.42
CA ASN A 59 -16.12 -15.85 -6.25
C ASN A 59 -17.14 -16.85 -6.76
N ILE A 60 -16.72 -17.65 -7.74
CA ILE A 60 -17.49 -18.76 -8.31
C ILE A 60 -16.80 -20.04 -7.87
N THR A 61 -17.48 -20.86 -7.10
CA THR A 61 -16.95 -22.14 -6.58
C THR A 61 -17.84 -23.28 -7.06
N HIS A 62 -17.25 -24.29 -7.70
CA HIS A 62 -17.96 -25.50 -8.11
C HIS A 62 -17.82 -26.57 -7.02
N LEU A 63 -18.95 -26.98 -6.42
CA LEU A 63 -19.02 -27.96 -5.33
C LEU A 63 -19.86 -29.16 -5.80
N GLY A 64 -19.19 -30.16 -6.38
CA GLY A 64 -19.85 -31.33 -6.96
C GLY A 64 -20.86 -30.94 -8.04
N HIS A 65 -22.16 -31.11 -7.74
CA HIS A 65 -23.26 -30.77 -8.65
C HIS A 65 -23.77 -29.33 -8.53
N ALA A 66 -23.23 -28.52 -7.61
CA ALA A 66 -23.68 -27.16 -7.38
C ALA A 66 -22.61 -26.12 -7.79
N THR A 67 -23.07 -24.99 -8.34
CA THR A 67 -22.22 -23.79 -8.54
C THR A 67 -22.62 -22.74 -7.53
N HIS A 68 -21.73 -22.41 -6.60
CA HIS A 68 -21.92 -21.39 -5.60
C HIS A 68 -21.31 -20.07 -6.07
N ILE A 69 -22.12 -19.01 -6.16
CA ILE A 69 -21.72 -17.69 -6.63
C ILE A 69 -21.92 -16.69 -5.49
N GLN A 70 -20.86 -15.99 -5.08
CA GLN A 70 -20.93 -14.99 -4.01
C GLN A 70 -20.05 -13.78 -4.30
N MET A 71 -20.47 -12.61 -3.81
CA MET A 71 -19.58 -11.45 -3.70
C MET A 71 -18.83 -11.50 -2.37
N LYS A 72 -17.51 -11.40 -2.41
CA LYS A 72 -16.64 -11.29 -1.22
C LYS A 72 -15.85 -9.99 -1.29
N SER A 73 -15.46 -9.42 -0.15
CA SER A 73 -14.56 -8.26 -0.14
C SER A 73 -13.24 -8.60 -0.84
N LYS A 74 -12.65 -7.62 -1.55
CA LYS A 74 -11.29 -7.73 -2.07
C LYS A 74 -10.35 -7.90 -0.87
N SER A 75 -9.65 -9.03 -0.84
CA SER A 75 -8.68 -9.37 0.20
C SER A 75 -7.28 -8.95 -0.26
N GLY A 76 -6.73 -7.88 0.32
CA GLY A 76 -5.34 -7.43 0.18
C GLY A 76 -4.82 -6.90 1.52
N ILE A 77 -3.52 -6.59 1.65
CA ILE A 77 -2.95 -6.18 2.94
C ILE A 77 -3.71 -4.99 3.56
N THR A 78 -4.10 -4.01 2.74
CA THR A 78 -4.84 -2.81 3.18
C THR A 78 -6.27 -3.09 3.68
N SER A 79 -6.83 -4.27 3.38
CA SER A 79 -8.15 -4.70 3.85
C SER A 79 -8.11 -5.43 5.20
N MET A 80 -6.92 -5.73 5.72
CA MET A 80 -6.75 -6.44 7.00
C MET A 80 -6.77 -5.44 8.17
N PRO A 81 -7.03 -5.89 9.42
CA PRO A 81 -6.82 -5.05 10.59
C PRO A 81 -5.40 -4.51 10.67
N MET A 82 -5.22 -3.26 11.10
CA MET A 82 -3.92 -2.55 11.11
C MET A 82 -2.80 -3.33 11.82
N HIS A 83 -3.11 -4.06 12.90
CA HIS A 83 -2.12 -4.88 13.60
C HIS A 83 -1.61 -6.07 12.74
N ILE A 84 -2.49 -6.69 11.95
CA ILE A 84 -2.12 -7.74 10.99
C ILE A 84 -1.29 -7.15 9.85
N GLN A 85 -1.65 -5.96 9.36
CA GLN A 85 -0.86 -5.26 8.33
C GLN A 85 0.56 -4.99 8.80
N LYS A 86 0.71 -4.42 10.01
CA LYS A 86 2.01 -4.14 10.64
C LYS A 86 2.82 -5.40 10.85
N MET A 87 2.21 -6.47 11.34
CA MET A 87 2.86 -7.77 11.49
C MET A 87 3.40 -8.28 10.16
N LEU A 88 2.59 -8.26 9.09
CA LEU A 88 3.02 -8.71 7.76
C LEU A 88 4.18 -7.86 7.19
N ILE A 89 4.06 -6.53 7.25
CA ILE A 89 5.12 -5.61 6.80
C ILE A 89 6.42 -5.87 7.58
N ARG A 90 6.34 -6.01 8.90
CA ARG A 90 7.47 -6.34 9.77
C ARG A 90 8.13 -7.64 9.33
N THR A 91 7.36 -8.72 9.25
CA THR A 91 7.91 -10.05 8.90
C THR A 91 8.56 -10.11 7.52
N SER A 92 8.09 -9.29 6.57
CA SER A 92 8.59 -9.34 5.20
C SER A 92 9.74 -8.37 4.90
N TYR A 93 9.81 -7.22 5.58
CA TYR A 93 10.74 -6.14 5.23
C TYR A 93 11.58 -5.63 6.39
N TYR A 94 11.06 -5.65 7.61
CA TYR A 94 11.70 -5.05 8.79
C TYR A 94 11.54 -5.96 10.01
N PRO A 95 12.17 -7.15 10.04
CA PRO A 95 11.87 -8.16 11.04
C PRO A 95 12.31 -7.78 12.46
N THR A 96 13.27 -6.87 12.58
CA THR A 96 13.83 -6.36 13.83
C THR A 96 14.06 -4.85 13.73
N PRO A 97 13.92 -4.10 14.83
CA PRO A 97 14.25 -2.69 14.82
C PRO A 97 15.74 -2.48 14.56
N ASP A 98 16.06 -1.40 13.87
CA ASP A 98 17.46 -0.99 13.70
C ASP A 98 17.93 -0.11 14.88
N ARG A 99 19.24 0.15 14.92
CA ARG A 99 19.85 0.92 16.01
C ARG A 99 19.43 2.40 15.98
N ASN A 100 19.00 2.92 14.83
CA ASN A 100 18.51 4.28 14.70
C ASN A 100 17.14 4.40 15.39
N GLU A 101 16.25 3.47 15.09
CA GLU A 101 14.93 3.35 15.69
C GLU A 101 15.02 3.19 17.21
N GLU A 102 15.91 2.33 17.72
CA GLU A 102 16.15 2.16 19.15
C GLU A 102 16.54 3.48 19.84
N ILE A 103 17.45 4.26 19.25
CA ILE A 103 17.89 5.54 19.84
C ILE A 103 16.73 6.55 19.83
N LEU A 104 15.97 6.61 18.74
CA LEU A 104 14.83 7.52 18.63
C LEU A 104 13.73 7.18 19.65
N VAL A 105 13.43 5.89 19.81
CA VAL A 105 12.46 5.43 20.82
C VAL A 105 12.98 5.70 22.24
N TYR A 106 14.26 5.44 22.52
CA TYR A 106 14.86 5.75 23.80
C TYR A 106 14.73 7.24 24.17
N LEU A 107 15.06 8.15 23.25
CA LEU A 107 14.90 9.59 23.47
C LEU A 107 13.43 9.96 23.72
N LEU A 108 12.50 9.34 22.98
CA LEU A 108 11.06 9.60 23.12
C LEU A 108 10.52 9.14 24.48
N GLN A 109 10.86 7.91 24.90
CA GLN A 109 10.43 7.34 26.19
C GLN A 109 10.92 8.16 27.38
N ASN A 110 12.12 8.73 27.27
CA ASN A 110 12.68 9.61 28.28
C ASN A 110 12.21 11.08 28.16
N GLY A 111 11.25 11.36 27.28
CA GLY A 111 10.66 12.70 27.11
C GLY A 111 11.62 13.73 26.51
N ALA A 112 12.71 13.32 25.88
CA ALA A 112 13.71 14.19 25.27
C ALA A 112 13.20 14.74 23.94
N THR A 113 12.19 15.61 24.01
CA THR A 113 11.53 16.27 22.87
C THR A 113 11.74 17.78 22.88
N LYS A 114 12.43 18.30 23.91
CA LYS A 114 12.74 19.72 24.08
C LYS A 114 14.16 19.87 24.57
N ASN A 115 14.72 21.05 24.35
CA ASN A 115 16.07 21.38 24.83
C ASN A 115 16.23 21.21 26.35
N THR A 116 15.16 21.50 27.12
CA THR A 116 15.18 21.38 28.59
C THR A 116 15.17 19.93 29.07
N SER A 117 14.68 18.99 28.25
CA SER A 117 14.66 17.56 28.55
C SER A 117 15.72 16.77 27.77
N ALA A 118 16.70 17.46 27.18
CA ALA A 118 17.74 16.83 26.37
C ALA A 118 18.64 15.91 27.22
N ILE A 119 18.95 14.73 26.68
CA ILE A 119 19.69 13.67 27.37
C ILE A 119 21.15 13.72 27.00
N GLN A 120 22.01 13.57 27.98
CA GLN A 120 23.44 13.49 27.75
C GLN A 120 23.83 12.12 27.20
N MET A 121 24.47 12.10 26.04
CA MET A 121 24.93 10.88 25.37
C MET A 121 26.33 11.09 24.79
N ASN A 122 27.07 10.00 24.62
CA ASN A 122 28.34 10.05 23.90
C ASN A 122 28.07 10.17 22.39
N SER A 123 28.84 10.99 21.69
CA SER A 123 28.76 11.06 20.23
C SER A 123 29.05 9.67 19.64
N SER A 124 28.30 9.31 18.61
CA SER A 124 28.51 8.10 17.83
C SER A 124 28.16 8.41 16.38
N PRO A 125 28.70 7.65 15.41
CA PRO A 125 28.38 7.84 14.00
C PRO A 125 26.87 7.84 13.74
N ILE A 126 26.14 6.93 14.39
CA ILE A 126 24.68 6.83 14.30
C ILE A 126 23.98 8.09 14.81
N LEU A 127 24.41 8.66 15.94
CA LEU A 127 23.83 9.90 16.44
C LEU A 127 24.12 11.08 15.51
N ASP A 128 25.31 11.11 14.91
CA ASP A 128 25.67 12.16 13.97
C ASP A 128 24.90 12.03 12.64
N GLU A 129 24.60 10.80 12.19
CA GLU A 129 23.66 10.52 11.09
C GLU A 129 22.23 10.99 11.42
N LEU A 130 21.71 10.66 12.60
CA LEU A 130 20.39 11.08 13.04
C LEU A 130 20.25 12.60 13.17
N VAL A 131 21.33 13.28 13.53
CA VAL A 131 21.40 14.75 13.56
C VAL A 131 21.41 15.32 12.13
N THR A 132 22.20 14.72 11.25
CA THR A 132 22.28 15.13 9.83
C THR A 132 20.94 14.93 9.12
N ALA A 133 20.20 13.87 9.46
CA ALA A 133 18.87 13.56 8.95
C ALA A 133 17.75 14.37 9.64
N GLU A 134 18.09 15.34 10.49
CA GLU A 134 17.14 16.20 11.22
C GLU A 134 16.13 15.47 12.12
N HIS A 135 16.39 14.20 12.49
CA HIS A 135 15.58 13.47 13.46
C HIS A 135 15.96 13.83 14.91
N VAL A 136 17.22 14.20 15.14
CA VAL A 136 17.75 14.54 16.47
C VAL A 136 18.41 15.91 16.43
N ILE A 137 18.22 16.70 17.47
CA ILE A 137 18.88 18.00 17.67
C ILE A 137 19.97 17.84 18.73
N LYS A 138 21.20 18.22 18.38
CA LYS A 138 22.39 18.18 19.25
C LYS A 138 22.68 19.57 19.83
N LYS A 139 22.86 19.64 21.15
CA LYS A 139 23.41 20.81 21.86
C LYS A 139 24.55 20.38 22.78
N GLY A 140 25.78 20.56 22.33
CA GLY A 140 26.97 20.04 23.01
C GLY A 140 26.93 18.52 23.06
N LYS A 141 26.91 17.95 24.28
CA LYS A 141 26.76 16.49 24.52
C LYS A 141 25.33 16.05 24.81
N LYS A 142 24.35 16.96 24.65
CA LYS A 142 22.94 16.68 24.89
C LYS A 142 22.17 16.54 23.58
N TYR A 143 21.23 15.60 23.55
CA TYR A 143 20.45 15.25 22.37
C TYR A 143 18.96 15.21 22.74
N TYR A 144 18.10 15.68 21.84
CA TYR A 144 16.65 15.56 21.94
C TYR A 144 16.04 15.41 20.54
N LEU A 145 14.85 14.84 20.45
CA LEU A 145 14.13 14.65 19.19
C LEU A 145 13.67 15.98 18.62
N SER A 146 13.77 16.10 17.30
CA SER A 146 12.97 17.05 16.54
C SER A 146 11.51 16.58 16.44
N ASP A 147 10.63 17.40 15.87
CA ASP A 147 9.25 16.99 15.58
C ASP A 147 9.21 15.77 14.64
N MET A 148 10.07 15.75 13.61
CA MET A 148 10.21 14.61 12.70
C MET A 148 10.71 13.37 13.44
N GLY A 149 11.75 13.50 14.28
CA GLY A 149 12.25 12.40 15.09
C GLY A 149 11.19 11.81 16.02
N ALA A 150 10.35 12.66 16.62
CA ALA A 150 9.25 12.21 17.47
C ALA A 150 8.16 11.47 16.70
N ILE A 151 7.85 11.88 15.46
CA ILE A 151 6.93 11.16 14.57
C ILE A 151 7.53 9.80 14.19
N THR A 152 8.79 9.77 13.77
CA THR A 152 9.50 8.53 13.40
C THR A 152 9.58 7.56 14.58
N ALA A 153 9.93 8.04 15.77
CA ALA A 153 9.96 7.24 17.00
C ALA A 153 8.59 6.63 17.35
N LYS A 154 7.49 7.38 17.20
CA LYS A 154 6.13 6.85 17.38
C LYS A 154 5.79 5.77 16.33
N GLY A 155 6.26 5.97 15.09
CA GLY A 155 6.16 4.97 14.03
C GLY A 155 6.86 3.67 14.42
N ALA A 156 8.11 3.77 14.88
CA ALA A 156 8.89 2.63 15.34
C ALA A 156 8.24 1.92 16.54
N MET A 157 7.83 2.63 17.60
CA MET A 157 7.11 2.01 18.74
C MET A 157 5.84 1.28 18.29
N SER A 158 5.15 1.82 17.28
CA SER A 158 3.95 1.17 16.75
C SER A 158 4.25 -0.08 15.93
N LEU A 159 5.45 -0.19 15.36
CA LEU A 159 5.86 -1.32 14.53
C LEU A 159 6.55 -2.42 15.36
N TYR A 160 7.26 -2.02 16.43
CA TYR A 160 8.05 -2.88 17.32
C TYR A 160 7.58 -2.73 18.78
N PRO A 161 6.56 -3.49 19.21
CA PRO A 161 6.09 -3.47 20.60
C PRO A 161 7.18 -3.83 21.62
N GLU A 162 8.19 -4.58 21.22
CA GLU A 162 9.35 -4.97 22.04
C GLU A 162 10.27 -3.81 22.43
N LEU A 163 10.14 -2.65 21.79
CA LEU A 163 10.87 -1.43 22.17
C LEU A 163 10.19 -0.65 23.31
N ILE A 164 8.99 -1.07 23.74
CA ILE A 164 8.19 -0.40 24.77
C ILE A 164 8.55 -0.91 26.17
#